data_AF-A0A2Z2P7C0-F1
#
_entry.id   AF-A0A2Z2P7C0-F1
#
_cell.length_a   1.000
_cell.length_b   1.000
_cell.length_c   1.000
_cell.angle_alpha   90.00
_cell.angle_beta   90.00
_cell.angle_gamma   90.00
#
_symmetry.space_group_name_H-M   'P 1'
#
loop_
_entity.id
_entity.type
_entity.pdbx_description
1 polymer ?
#
loop_
_entity_poly.entity_id
_entity_poly.type
_entity_poly.pdbx_seq_one_letter_code
_entity_poly.pdbx_strand_id
1 'polypeptide(L)'
;MRGIMAAAIIALAGLWTGPLHAEPSPPGPRAIVERAVAAHGGALWLDPGTLELAGTATFYDPATGAVRSQADDYRMWRTFEEGRTAAHEASGKVRIIAKAGEKVIFEVGYDGQTTWTERGIMPRAEADAYWASNFGFGIIRSALEEGFALHNAPPRDIAGRRTTIVRILDPGGAQTLFGFDAESGFVTYMAFTTPRGFHERFYGDFVRLENGWVQARRVTLAYDGLIANSVFWRETRVGAPLDPSLFLPPVP
;
A
#
# COMPACT_ATOMS: atom_id res chain seq x y z
N MET A 1 79.16 -17.84 24.46
CA MET A 1 78.41 -18.83 25.26
C MET A 1 77.46 -18.08 26.19
N ARG A 2 76.14 -18.34 26.09
CA ARG A 2 75.08 -18.24 27.14
C ARG A 2 74.93 -16.90 27.89
N GLY A 3 73.77 -16.28 28.10
CA GLY A 3 72.36 -16.64 27.89
C GLY A 3 71.50 -15.35 27.98
N ILE A 4 70.43 -15.23 27.19
CA ILE A 4 69.02 -15.42 27.59
C ILE A 4 68.61 -14.64 28.86
N MET A 5 67.95 -13.50 28.65
CA MET A 5 66.76 -13.14 29.43
C MET A 5 65.69 -12.61 28.48
N ALA A 6 64.76 -13.50 28.13
CA ALA A 6 63.51 -13.14 27.50
C ALA A 6 62.54 -12.69 28.59
N ALA A 7 62.15 -11.41 28.58
CA ALA A 7 61.05 -10.92 29.39
C ALA A 7 59.73 -11.37 28.72
N ALA A 8 59.07 -12.36 29.33
CA ALA A 8 57.73 -12.75 28.96
C ALA A 8 56.74 -11.72 29.49
N ILE A 9 56.20 -10.88 28.59
CA ILE A 9 55.00 -10.08 28.88
C ILE A 9 53.80 -10.99 28.63
N ILE A 10 53.23 -11.53 29.71
CA ILE A 10 51.91 -12.16 29.66
C ILE A 10 50.89 -11.01 29.62
N ALA A 11 50.41 -10.68 28.42
CA ALA A 11 49.24 -9.83 28.26
C ALA A 11 48.01 -10.65 28.66
N LEU A 12 47.53 -10.43 29.89
CA LEU A 12 46.27 -10.98 30.37
C LEU A 12 45.13 -10.27 29.61
N ALA A 13 44.70 -10.85 28.48
CA ALA A 13 43.50 -10.40 27.78
C ALA A 13 42.29 -10.74 28.66
N GLY A 14 41.86 -9.78 29.48
CA GLY A 14 40.59 -9.85 30.17
C GLY A 14 39.46 -9.94 29.15
N LEU A 15 38.92 -11.14 28.98
CA LEU A 15 37.64 -11.34 28.31
C LEU A 15 36.58 -10.63 29.17
N TRP A 16 36.28 -9.38 28.80
CA TRP A 16 35.06 -8.70 29.24
C TRP A 16 33.86 -9.45 28.65
N THR A 17 33.37 -10.44 29.38
CA THR A 17 32.03 -10.99 29.19
C THR A 17 31.03 -9.99 29.77
N GLY A 18 30.85 -8.87 29.07
CA GLY A 18 29.69 -8.01 29.34
C GLY A 18 28.41 -8.84 29.14
N PRO A 19 27.35 -8.61 29.92
CA PRO A 19 26.08 -9.28 29.68
C PRO A 19 25.63 -8.91 28.27
N LEU A 20 25.56 -9.92 27.40
CA LEU A 20 24.86 -9.85 26.12
C LEU A 20 23.44 -9.39 26.43
N HIS A 21 23.18 -8.09 26.24
CA HIS A 21 21.83 -7.58 26.26
C HIS A 21 21.15 -8.18 25.04
N ALA A 22 20.32 -9.20 25.27
CA ALA A 22 19.38 -9.65 24.27
C ALA A 22 18.50 -8.45 23.95
N GLU A 23 18.63 -7.89 22.74
CA GLU A 23 17.69 -6.88 22.29
C GLU A 23 16.27 -7.48 22.39
N PRO A 24 15.29 -6.72 22.89
CA PRO A 24 13.92 -7.19 22.94
C PRO A 24 13.53 -7.66 21.54
N SER A 25 13.02 -8.89 21.45
CA SER A 25 12.64 -9.46 20.16
C SER A 25 11.63 -8.54 19.49
N PRO A 26 11.83 -8.19 18.20
CA PRO A 26 10.90 -7.33 17.50
C PRO A 26 9.50 -7.95 17.52
N PRO A 27 8.43 -7.14 17.53
CA PRO A 27 7.07 -7.66 17.54
C PRO A 27 6.85 -8.62 16.36
N GLY A 28 6.06 -9.67 16.61
CA GLY A 28 5.67 -10.60 15.57
C GLY A 28 4.85 -9.89 14.48
N PRO A 29 4.90 -10.37 13.22
CA PRO A 29 4.24 -9.70 12.10
C PRO A 29 2.72 -9.61 12.25
N ARG A 30 2.09 -10.61 12.88
CA ARG A 30 0.66 -10.58 13.24
C ARG A 30 0.33 -9.41 14.17
N ALA A 31 1.11 -9.21 15.25
CA ALA A 31 0.90 -8.11 16.19
C ALA A 31 1.08 -6.73 15.53
N ILE A 32 2.01 -6.62 14.57
CA ILE A 32 2.19 -5.39 13.77
C ILE A 32 0.95 -5.10 12.94
N VAL A 33 0.39 -6.11 12.25
CA VAL A 33 -0.82 -5.95 11.43
C VAL A 33 -2.04 -5.65 12.31
N GLU A 34 -2.22 -6.34 13.43
CA GLU A 34 -3.31 -6.08 14.38
C GLU A 34 -3.26 -4.64 14.92
N ARG A 35 -2.06 -4.16 15.28
CA ARG A 35 -1.85 -2.77 15.67
C ARG A 35 -2.22 -1.81 14.55
N ALA A 36 -1.84 -2.11 13.32
CA ALA A 36 -2.19 -1.28 12.17
C ALA A 36 -3.70 -1.23 11.95
N VAL A 37 -4.40 -2.37 12.04
CA VAL A 37 -5.87 -2.43 11.96
C VAL A 37 -6.49 -1.52 13.02
N ALA A 38 -6.07 -1.63 14.28
CA ALA A 38 -6.55 -0.77 15.35
C ALA A 38 -6.27 0.72 15.07
N ALA A 39 -5.06 1.04 14.58
CA ALA A 39 -4.67 2.41 14.27
C ALA A 39 -5.55 3.07 13.20
N HIS A 40 -6.02 2.31 12.21
CA HIS A 40 -6.81 2.84 11.08
C HIS A 40 -8.33 2.86 11.29
N GLY A 41 -8.83 2.39 12.44
CA GLY A 41 -10.27 2.37 12.74
C GLY A 41 -10.86 0.99 12.99
N GLY A 42 -10.02 -0.04 13.14
CA GLY A 42 -10.46 -1.37 13.57
C GLY A 42 -11.35 -2.06 12.54
N ALA A 43 -12.50 -2.58 13.01
CA ALA A 43 -13.44 -3.34 12.17
C ALA A 43 -13.93 -2.53 10.97
N LEU A 44 -14.23 -1.24 11.13
CA LEU A 44 -14.64 -0.36 10.03
C LEU A 44 -13.57 -0.25 8.94
N TRP A 45 -12.29 -0.36 9.30
CA TRP A 45 -11.22 -0.30 8.33
C TRP A 45 -11.07 -1.60 7.52
N LEU A 46 -11.31 -2.73 8.19
CA LEU A 46 -11.35 -4.06 7.57
C LEU A 46 -12.53 -4.20 6.62
N ASP A 47 -13.70 -3.73 7.06
CA ASP A 47 -14.94 -3.77 6.29
C ASP A 47 -15.63 -2.38 6.28
N PRO A 48 -15.25 -1.51 5.33
CA PRO A 48 -15.87 -0.19 5.20
C PRO A 48 -17.22 -0.21 4.48
N GLY A 49 -17.58 -1.32 3.81
CA GLY A 49 -18.68 -1.39 2.84
C GLY A 49 -18.44 -0.55 1.57
N THR A 50 -18.33 0.76 1.73
CA THR A 50 -18.09 1.73 0.65
C THR A 50 -17.02 2.77 0.99
N LEU A 51 -16.38 3.32 -0.04
CA LEU A 51 -15.44 4.43 0.06
C LEU A 51 -15.61 5.38 -1.12
N GLU A 52 -15.76 6.66 -0.81
CA GLU A 52 -15.72 7.76 -1.76
C GLU A 52 -14.55 8.69 -1.40
N LEU A 53 -13.72 9.01 -2.40
CA LEU A 53 -12.62 9.96 -2.28
C LEU A 53 -12.72 11.00 -3.39
N ALA A 54 -12.45 12.26 -3.07
CA ALA A 54 -12.31 13.32 -4.06
C ALA A 54 -11.09 14.19 -3.74
N GLY A 55 -10.41 14.68 -4.78
CA GLY A 55 -9.14 15.37 -4.63
C GLY A 55 -8.51 15.80 -5.95
N THR A 56 -7.18 15.85 -5.99
CA THR A 56 -6.39 16.22 -7.16
C THR A 56 -5.29 15.20 -7.44
N ALA A 57 -4.82 15.12 -8.68
CA ALA A 57 -3.73 14.23 -9.04
C ALA A 57 -2.71 14.90 -9.98
N THR A 58 -1.44 14.53 -9.87
CA THR A 58 -0.37 14.90 -10.81
C THR A 58 0.21 13.63 -11.41
N PHE A 59 0.35 13.59 -12.73
CA PHE A 59 0.88 12.46 -13.48
C PHE A 59 2.18 12.88 -14.15
N TYR A 60 3.19 12.00 -14.07
CA TYR A 60 4.52 12.28 -14.56
C TYR A 60 4.83 11.43 -15.79
N ASP A 61 5.65 12.00 -16.68
CA ASP A 61 6.23 11.26 -17.79
C ASP A 61 7.45 10.48 -17.30
N PRO A 62 7.50 9.15 -17.47
CA PRO A 62 8.59 8.33 -16.93
C PRO A 62 9.92 8.54 -17.66
N ALA A 63 9.92 9.03 -18.90
CA ALA A 63 11.14 9.24 -19.69
C ALA A 63 11.83 10.56 -19.34
N THR A 64 11.05 11.59 -19.00
CA THR A 64 11.55 12.95 -18.77
C THR A 64 11.45 13.42 -17.32
N GLY A 65 10.60 12.78 -16.50
CA GLY A 65 10.26 13.24 -15.15
C GLY A 65 9.37 14.49 -15.11
N ALA A 66 9.01 15.05 -16.27
CA ALA A 66 8.16 16.22 -16.36
C ALA A 66 6.70 15.90 -15.95
N VAL A 67 5.98 16.91 -15.48
CA VAL A 67 4.53 16.81 -15.30
C VAL A 67 3.88 16.64 -16.67
N ARG A 68 3.25 15.49 -16.88
CA ARG A 68 2.52 15.17 -18.12
C ARG A 68 1.10 15.73 -18.11
N SER A 69 0.43 15.62 -16.97
CA SER A 69 -0.93 16.14 -16.77
C SER A 69 -1.23 16.36 -15.29
N GLN A 70 -2.18 17.24 -15.01
CA GLN A 70 -2.73 17.46 -13.67
C GLN A 70 -4.25 17.37 -13.72
N ALA A 71 -4.83 16.65 -12.78
CA ALA A 71 -6.27 16.58 -12.57
C ALA A 71 -6.66 17.50 -11.41
N ASP A 72 -7.54 18.46 -11.66
CA ASP A 72 -8.15 19.33 -10.63
C ASP A 72 -9.40 18.70 -10.00
N ASP A 73 -10.01 17.72 -10.68
CA ASP A 73 -11.03 16.82 -10.15
C ASP A 73 -10.60 15.36 -10.33
N TYR A 74 -10.19 14.72 -9.23
CA TYR A 74 -9.83 13.31 -9.16
C TYR A 74 -10.71 12.59 -8.15
N ARG A 75 -11.53 11.65 -8.61
CA ARG A 75 -12.49 10.94 -7.75
C ARG A 75 -12.33 9.44 -7.84
N MET A 76 -12.61 8.78 -6.72
CA MET A 76 -12.71 7.34 -6.63
C MET A 76 -13.94 6.95 -5.82
N TRP A 77 -14.73 6.04 -6.37
CA TRP A 77 -15.79 5.35 -5.65
C TRP A 77 -15.49 3.87 -5.63
N ARG A 78 -15.74 3.24 -4.49
CA ARG A 78 -15.53 1.81 -4.32
C ARG A 78 -16.60 1.19 -3.44
N THR A 79 -17.07 0.02 -3.82
CA THR A 79 -17.71 -0.94 -2.91
C THR A 79 -16.74 -2.08 -2.65
N PHE A 80 -16.68 -2.56 -1.42
CA PHE A 80 -15.82 -3.67 -1.03
C PHE A 80 -16.64 -4.97 -0.99
N GLU A 81 -15.98 -6.08 -1.27
CA GLU A 81 -16.50 -7.42 -0.98
C GLU A 81 -15.73 -7.98 0.22
N GLU A 82 -16.43 -8.74 1.04
CA GLU A 82 -15.85 -9.47 2.17
C GLU A 82 -15.03 -10.68 1.69
N GLY A 83 -14.07 -11.13 2.52
CA GLY A 83 -13.38 -12.42 2.35
C GLY A 83 -12.43 -12.50 1.15
N ARG A 84 -11.62 -11.45 0.93
CA ARG A 84 -10.73 -11.38 -0.24
C ARG A 84 -9.55 -12.34 -0.10
N THR A 85 -9.47 -13.34 -0.98
CA THR A 85 -8.39 -14.34 -0.99
C THR A 85 -7.26 -14.07 -1.99
N ALA A 86 -7.42 -13.10 -2.91
CA ALA A 86 -6.44 -12.80 -3.96
C ALA A 86 -5.91 -11.35 -3.89
N ALA A 87 -4.60 -11.18 -3.80
CA ALA A 87 -3.98 -9.87 -3.60
C ALA A 87 -4.13 -8.92 -4.79
N HIS A 88 -4.10 -9.43 -6.02
CA HIS A 88 -3.88 -8.62 -7.25
C HIS A 88 -5.04 -8.67 -8.26
N GLU A 89 -6.23 -9.07 -7.81
CA GLU A 89 -7.43 -9.12 -8.64
C GLU A 89 -8.42 -7.97 -8.34
N ALA A 90 -9.30 -7.67 -9.29
CA ALA A 90 -10.44 -6.80 -9.04
C ALA A 90 -11.44 -7.50 -8.10
N SER A 91 -12.00 -6.75 -7.16
CA SER A 91 -13.04 -7.25 -6.26
C SER A 91 -13.87 -6.07 -5.74
N GLY A 92 -15.16 -6.33 -5.57
CA GLY A 92 -16.20 -5.33 -5.40
C GLY A 92 -16.43 -4.53 -6.67
N LYS A 93 -16.72 -3.24 -6.53
CA LYS A 93 -16.91 -2.31 -7.65
C LYS A 93 -16.02 -1.12 -7.46
N VAL A 94 -15.50 -0.56 -8.54
CA VAL A 94 -14.66 0.64 -8.46
C VAL A 94 -14.88 1.52 -9.67
N ARG A 95 -14.84 2.84 -9.47
CA ARG A 95 -14.72 3.81 -10.54
C ARG A 95 -13.71 4.86 -10.14
N ILE A 96 -12.83 5.21 -11.06
CA ILE A 96 -11.86 6.29 -10.92
C ILE A 96 -12.01 7.21 -12.12
N ILE A 97 -12.11 8.51 -11.86
CA ILE A 97 -12.15 9.52 -12.90
C ILE A 97 -11.16 10.64 -12.58
N ALA A 98 -10.44 11.08 -13.60
CA ALA A 98 -9.51 12.19 -13.54
C ALA A 98 -9.89 13.22 -14.60
N LYS A 99 -10.12 14.47 -14.20
CA LYS A 99 -10.44 15.59 -15.10
C LYS A 99 -9.52 16.77 -14.88
N ALA A 100 -9.29 17.53 -15.96
CA ALA A 100 -8.72 18.88 -15.94
C ALA A 100 -9.75 19.84 -16.53
N GLY A 101 -10.44 20.58 -15.65
CA GLY A 101 -11.67 21.27 -16.02
C GLY A 101 -12.71 20.27 -16.58
N GLU A 102 -13.26 20.57 -17.76
CA GLU A 102 -14.23 19.68 -18.41
C GLU A 102 -13.60 18.47 -19.13
N LYS A 103 -12.27 18.46 -19.31
CA LYS A 103 -11.60 17.40 -20.07
C LYS A 103 -11.35 16.18 -19.19
N VAL A 104 -11.87 15.02 -19.59
CA VAL A 104 -11.48 13.73 -19.03
C VAL A 104 -10.05 13.39 -19.45
N ILE A 105 -9.16 13.22 -18.46
CA ILE A 105 -7.80 12.71 -18.66
C ILE A 105 -7.84 11.19 -18.81
N PHE A 106 -8.53 10.52 -17.89
CA PHE A 106 -8.90 9.11 -18.01
C PHE A 106 -10.09 8.79 -17.12
N GLU A 107 -10.79 7.73 -17.48
CA GLU A 107 -11.82 7.13 -16.65
C GLU A 107 -11.71 5.62 -16.72
N VAL A 108 -11.86 4.96 -15.58
CA VAL A 108 -11.91 3.50 -15.51
C VAL A 108 -12.96 3.08 -14.50
N GLY A 109 -13.74 2.06 -14.85
CA GLY A 109 -14.70 1.44 -13.95
C GLY A 109 -14.67 -0.07 -14.02
N TYR A 110 -15.13 -0.69 -12.93
CA TYR A 110 -15.39 -2.11 -12.78
C TYR A 110 -16.70 -2.27 -12.02
N ASP A 111 -17.66 -2.96 -12.63
CA ASP A 111 -19.02 -3.13 -12.09
C ASP A 111 -19.19 -4.39 -11.23
N GLY A 112 -18.12 -5.16 -11.03
CA GLY A 112 -18.11 -6.48 -10.39
C GLY A 112 -17.96 -7.63 -11.39
N GLN A 113 -18.04 -7.36 -12.69
CA GLN A 113 -17.88 -8.35 -13.76
C GLN A 113 -17.08 -7.82 -14.95
N THR A 114 -17.36 -6.58 -15.34
CA THR A 114 -16.85 -5.94 -16.56
C THR A 114 -16.01 -4.74 -16.21
N THR A 115 -14.85 -4.64 -16.83
CA THR A 115 -14.01 -3.44 -16.78
C THR A 115 -14.31 -2.57 -17.99
N TRP A 116 -14.37 -1.26 -17.80
CA TRP A 116 -14.65 -0.30 -18.86
C TRP A 116 -13.84 0.98 -18.66
N THR A 117 -13.71 1.75 -19.73
CA THR A 117 -13.06 3.08 -19.76
C THR A 117 -13.95 4.09 -20.46
N GLU A 118 -13.47 5.32 -20.64
CA GLU A 118 -14.14 6.31 -21.50
C GLU A 118 -14.34 5.84 -22.95
N ARG A 119 -13.66 4.75 -23.36
CA ARG A 119 -13.71 4.17 -24.72
C ARG A 119 -14.61 2.95 -24.83
N GLY A 120 -15.34 2.61 -23.76
CA GLY A 120 -16.19 1.43 -23.68
C GLY A 120 -15.55 0.27 -22.92
N ILE A 121 -16.08 -0.94 -23.16
CA ILE A 121 -15.72 -2.15 -22.44
C ILE A 121 -14.29 -2.58 -22.80
N MET A 122 -13.48 -2.83 -21.77
CA MET A 122 -12.12 -3.34 -21.88
C MET A 122 -12.14 -4.87 -22.04
N PRO A 123 -11.42 -5.45 -23.02
CA PRO A 123 -11.27 -6.91 -23.12
C PRO A 123 -10.71 -7.52 -21.84
N ARG A 124 -11.18 -8.70 -21.45
CA ARG A 124 -10.82 -9.33 -20.16
C ARG A 124 -9.32 -9.47 -19.93
N ALA A 125 -8.56 -9.91 -20.92
CA ALA A 125 -7.11 -10.06 -20.77
C ALA A 125 -6.39 -8.72 -20.50
N GLU A 126 -6.88 -7.63 -21.11
CA GLU A 126 -6.37 -6.28 -20.86
C GLU A 126 -6.79 -5.80 -19.47
N ALA A 127 -8.03 -6.07 -19.06
CA ALA A 127 -8.54 -5.76 -17.73
C ALA A 127 -7.74 -6.45 -16.63
N ASP A 128 -7.51 -7.76 -16.76
CA ASP A 128 -6.75 -8.55 -15.78
C ASP A 128 -5.32 -7.99 -15.61
N ALA A 129 -4.65 -7.66 -16.73
CA ALA A 129 -3.33 -7.02 -16.71
C ALA A 129 -3.37 -5.62 -16.08
N TYR A 130 -4.42 -4.84 -16.33
CA TYR A 130 -4.63 -3.53 -15.74
C TYR A 130 -4.78 -3.61 -14.21
N TRP A 131 -5.64 -4.50 -13.71
CA TRP A 131 -5.87 -4.64 -12.26
C TRP A 131 -4.65 -5.21 -11.55
N ALA A 132 -4.00 -6.22 -12.11
CA ALA A 132 -2.76 -6.79 -11.57
C ALA A 132 -1.63 -5.74 -11.47
N SER A 133 -1.65 -4.72 -12.32
CA SER A 133 -0.67 -3.63 -12.26
C SER A 133 -1.02 -2.55 -11.24
N ASN A 134 -2.30 -2.42 -10.86
CA ASN A 134 -2.79 -1.26 -10.10
C ASN A 134 -3.38 -1.63 -8.72
N PHE A 135 -3.55 -2.89 -8.36
CA PHE A 135 -4.27 -3.26 -7.13
C PHE A 135 -3.48 -4.25 -6.29
N GLY A 136 -3.47 -3.98 -4.99
CA GLY A 136 -2.74 -4.77 -3.98
C GLY A 136 -3.03 -4.30 -2.55
N PHE A 137 -3.43 -3.04 -2.36
CA PHE A 137 -3.70 -2.50 -1.03
C PHE A 137 -4.86 -3.21 -0.31
N GLY A 138 -5.79 -3.82 -1.05
CA GLY A 138 -6.94 -4.49 -0.44
C GLY A 138 -6.55 -5.66 0.47
N ILE A 139 -5.46 -6.35 0.15
CA ILE A 139 -5.14 -7.65 0.76
C ILE A 139 -4.80 -7.58 2.25
N ILE A 140 -4.31 -6.44 2.73
CA ILE A 140 -4.02 -6.26 4.16
C ILE A 140 -5.28 -6.40 5.04
N ARG A 141 -6.48 -6.16 4.47
CA ARG A 141 -7.75 -6.30 5.19
C ARG A 141 -8.11 -7.77 5.48
N SER A 142 -7.56 -8.70 4.71
CA SER A 142 -7.76 -10.15 4.92
C SER A 142 -6.51 -10.84 5.48
N ALA A 143 -5.43 -10.10 5.73
CA ALA A 143 -4.13 -10.66 6.10
C ALA A 143 -4.10 -11.42 7.45
N LEU A 144 -5.14 -11.29 8.27
CA LEU A 144 -5.29 -11.99 9.55
C LEU A 144 -6.19 -13.24 9.44
N GLU A 145 -6.83 -13.45 8.28
CA GLU A 145 -7.69 -14.59 7.97
C GLU A 145 -6.88 -15.87 7.73
N GLU A 146 -7.58 -17.01 7.64
CA GLU A 146 -6.97 -18.31 7.37
C GLU A 146 -6.32 -18.36 5.98
N GLY A 147 -5.20 -19.08 5.86
CA GLY A 147 -4.46 -19.26 4.60
C GLY A 147 -3.45 -18.14 4.29
N PHE A 148 -3.53 -16.99 4.96
CA PHE A 148 -2.52 -15.94 4.83
C PHE A 148 -1.27 -16.25 5.66
N ALA A 149 -0.09 -15.96 5.08
CA ALA A 149 1.18 -16.06 5.77
C ALA A 149 1.81 -14.68 5.98
N LEU A 150 2.31 -14.44 7.19
CA LEU A 150 2.88 -13.17 7.63
C LEU A 150 4.34 -13.36 8.04
N HIS A 151 5.25 -12.60 7.45
CA HIS A 151 6.67 -12.63 7.80
C HIS A 151 7.20 -11.22 8.05
N ASN A 152 8.02 -11.08 9.09
CA ASN A 152 8.84 -9.88 9.22
C ASN A 152 9.84 -9.83 8.06
N ALA A 153 9.97 -8.66 7.43
CA ALA A 153 11.03 -8.37 6.49
C ALA A 153 12.00 -7.35 7.13
N PRO A 154 13.24 -7.24 6.63
CA PRO A 154 14.16 -6.22 7.12
C PRO A 154 13.51 -4.83 7.04
N PRO A 155 13.54 -4.04 8.13
CA PRO A 155 13.03 -2.68 8.12
C PRO A 155 13.80 -1.81 7.12
N ARG A 156 13.14 -0.77 6.61
CA ARG A 156 13.70 0.18 5.64
C ARG A 156 13.47 1.61 6.10
N ASP A 157 14.37 2.50 5.74
CA ASP A 157 14.14 3.93 5.86
C ASP A 157 13.44 4.42 4.59
N ILE A 158 12.20 4.87 4.73
CA ILE A 158 11.33 5.27 3.62
C ILE A 158 10.85 6.70 3.90
N ALA A 159 11.13 7.62 2.97
CA ALA A 159 10.80 9.04 3.11
C ALA A 159 11.26 9.65 4.45
N GLY A 160 12.47 9.28 4.90
CA GLY A 160 13.06 9.78 6.15
C GLY A 160 12.51 9.15 7.43
N ARG A 161 11.69 8.09 7.34
CA ARG A 161 11.13 7.38 8.49
C ARG A 161 11.54 5.92 8.51
N ARG A 162 11.94 5.44 9.69
CA ARG A 162 12.17 4.02 9.92
C ARG A 162 10.85 3.27 9.83
N THR A 163 10.73 2.39 8.85
CA THR A 163 9.51 1.69 8.52
C THR A 163 9.69 0.20 8.78
N THR A 164 8.82 -0.36 9.62
CA THR A 164 8.77 -1.81 9.84
C THR A 164 8.07 -2.45 8.65
N ILE A 165 8.65 -3.49 8.06
CA ILE A 165 8.08 -4.13 6.87
C ILE A 165 7.53 -5.50 7.25
N VAL A 166 6.26 -5.74 6.93
CA VAL A 166 5.65 -7.07 6.95
C VAL A 166 5.43 -7.53 5.52
N ARG A 167 5.90 -8.72 5.21
CA ARG A 167 5.56 -9.45 3.99
C ARG A 167 4.32 -10.28 4.24
N ILE A 168 3.32 -10.08 3.39
CA ILE A 168 2.06 -10.81 3.40
C ILE A 168 2.05 -11.69 2.15
N LEU A 169 1.85 -12.99 2.32
CA LEU A 169 1.51 -13.91 1.23
C LEU A 169 0.03 -14.25 1.32
N ASP A 170 -0.67 -14.12 0.20
CA ASP A 170 -2.03 -14.63 0.08
C ASP A 170 -2.04 -16.18 -0.05
N PRO A 171 -3.21 -16.84 0.07
CA PRO A 171 -3.32 -18.29 -0.09
C PRO A 171 -2.80 -18.82 -1.43
N GLY A 172 -2.73 -18.00 -2.48
CA GLY A 172 -2.15 -18.33 -3.78
C GLY A 172 -0.63 -18.16 -3.83
N GLY A 173 -0.01 -17.64 -2.77
CA GLY A 173 1.42 -17.37 -2.68
C GLY A 173 1.85 -16.00 -3.24
N ALA A 174 0.91 -15.16 -3.67
CA ALA A 174 1.25 -13.83 -4.18
C ALA A 174 1.71 -12.94 -3.02
N GLN A 175 2.84 -12.27 -3.24
CA GLN A 175 3.51 -11.49 -2.19
C GLN A 175 3.16 -10.01 -2.29
N THR A 176 2.83 -9.41 -1.14
CA THR A 176 2.78 -7.95 -0.99
C THR A 176 3.54 -7.52 0.27
N LEU A 177 4.40 -6.51 0.14
CA LEU A 177 5.09 -5.87 1.26
C LEU A 177 4.22 -4.72 1.77
N PHE A 178 4.08 -4.61 3.08
CA PHE A 178 3.46 -3.46 3.74
C PHE A 178 4.43 -2.86 4.74
N GLY A 179 4.56 -1.54 4.71
CA GLY A 179 5.35 -0.79 5.64
C GLY A 179 4.49 -0.05 6.65
N PHE A 180 4.90 -0.13 7.90
CA PHE A 180 4.20 0.40 9.06
C PHE A 180 5.08 1.39 9.80
N ASP A 181 4.50 2.54 10.11
CA ASP A 181 5.13 3.51 10.98
C ASP A 181 5.19 2.99 12.42
N ALA A 182 6.38 3.06 13.03
CA ALA A 182 6.62 2.48 14.34
C ALA A 182 5.83 3.20 15.44
N GLU A 183 5.63 4.51 15.33
CA GLU A 183 4.99 5.32 16.38
C GLU A 183 3.47 5.34 16.28
N SER A 184 2.92 5.53 15.07
CA SER A 184 1.47 5.64 14.83
C SER A 184 0.81 4.31 14.47
N GLY A 185 1.56 3.38 13.87
CA GLY A 185 0.99 2.14 13.31
C GLY A 185 0.33 2.32 11.96
N PHE A 186 0.44 3.50 11.36
CA PHE A 186 -0.11 3.76 10.04
C PHE A 186 0.62 2.97 8.96
N VAL A 187 -0.14 2.53 7.95
CA VAL A 187 0.40 1.90 6.76
C VAL A 187 0.94 3.02 5.89
N THR A 188 2.25 3.16 5.84
CA THR A 188 2.93 4.25 5.13
C THR A 188 3.50 3.82 3.80
N TYR A 189 3.55 2.51 3.54
CA TYR A 189 4.13 1.95 2.34
C TYR A 189 3.43 0.65 1.94
N MET A 190 3.37 0.39 0.64
CA MET A 190 3.16 -0.96 0.13
C MET A 190 3.97 -1.19 -1.14
N ALA A 191 4.31 -2.45 -1.42
CA ALA A 191 4.92 -2.80 -2.69
C ALA A 191 4.70 -4.25 -3.13
N PHE A 192 4.69 -4.49 -4.43
CA PHE A 192 4.59 -5.82 -5.04
C PHE A 192 5.08 -5.77 -6.49
N THR A 193 5.45 -6.93 -7.03
CA THR A 193 5.90 -7.03 -8.42
C THR A 193 4.70 -7.02 -9.37
N THR A 194 4.81 -6.29 -10.47
CA THR A 194 3.79 -6.25 -11.53
C THR A 194 4.44 -6.41 -12.91
N PRO A 195 3.67 -6.68 -13.98
CA PRO A 195 4.20 -6.65 -15.34
C PRO A 195 4.82 -5.31 -15.76
N ARG A 196 4.46 -4.20 -15.08
CA ARG A 196 4.98 -2.86 -15.33
C ARG A 196 6.25 -2.53 -14.55
N GLY A 197 6.73 -3.44 -13.70
CA GLY A 197 7.84 -3.21 -12.79
C GLY A 197 7.44 -3.38 -11.32
N PHE A 198 8.37 -3.10 -10.42
CA PHE A 198 8.15 -3.13 -8.98
C PHE A 198 7.27 -1.95 -8.57
N HIS A 199 6.01 -2.23 -8.26
CA HIS A 199 5.03 -1.22 -7.87
C HIS A 199 5.25 -0.84 -6.42
N GLU A 200 5.38 0.45 -6.15
CA GLU A 200 5.45 1.00 -4.81
C GLU A 200 4.36 2.05 -4.61
N ARG A 201 3.76 2.08 -3.42
CA ARG A 201 2.94 3.21 -2.97
C ARG A 201 3.41 3.74 -1.65
N PHE A 202 3.43 5.05 -1.54
CA PHE A 202 3.76 5.79 -0.35
C PHE A 202 2.52 6.52 0.14
N TYR A 203 2.17 6.30 1.40
CA TYR A 203 1.02 6.89 2.06
C TYR A 203 1.49 7.92 3.07
N GLY A 204 0.83 9.07 3.08
CA GLY A 204 1.16 10.14 4.00
C GLY A 204 0.01 11.10 4.19
N ASP A 205 0.27 12.10 5.04
CA ASP A 205 -0.68 13.16 5.36
C ASP A 205 -2.03 12.61 5.84
N PHE A 206 -2.00 11.88 6.95
CA PHE A 206 -3.15 11.16 7.46
C PHE A 206 -4.14 12.08 8.18
N VAL A 207 -5.43 11.84 7.99
CA VAL A 207 -6.51 12.46 8.74
C VAL A 207 -7.38 11.39 9.40
N ARG A 208 -7.81 11.61 10.64
CA ARG A 208 -8.80 10.78 11.32
C ARG A 208 -10.17 11.42 11.17
N LEU A 209 -11.13 10.64 10.69
CA LEU A 209 -12.53 11.04 10.60
C LEU A 209 -13.26 10.78 11.93
N GLU A 210 -14.43 11.38 12.11
CA GLU A 210 -15.24 11.24 13.35
C GLU A 210 -15.63 9.78 13.64
N ASN A 211 -15.82 8.96 12.61
CA ASN A 211 -16.11 7.54 12.72
C ASN A 211 -14.87 6.67 13.05
N GLY A 212 -13.73 7.29 13.33
CA GLY A 212 -12.49 6.62 13.69
C GLY A 212 -11.61 6.17 12.52
N TRP A 213 -12.13 6.20 11.28
CA TRP A 213 -11.37 5.86 10.07
C TRP A 213 -10.16 6.79 9.91
N VAL A 214 -8.99 6.22 9.60
CA VAL A 214 -7.81 7.00 9.22
C VAL A 214 -7.58 6.91 7.72
N GLN A 215 -7.63 8.07 7.06
CA GLN A 215 -7.39 8.20 5.63
C GLN A 215 -6.01 8.81 5.37
N ALA A 216 -5.20 8.14 4.54
CA ALA A 216 -4.06 8.80 3.92
C ALA A 216 -4.55 9.82 2.89
N ARG A 217 -4.25 11.11 3.07
CA ARG A 217 -4.61 12.12 2.07
C ARG A 217 -3.65 12.11 0.90
N ARG A 218 -2.37 11.79 1.12
CA ARG A 218 -1.39 11.71 0.04
C ARG A 218 -1.08 10.26 -0.31
N VAL A 219 -1.17 9.94 -1.60
CA VAL A 219 -0.75 8.66 -2.16
C VAL A 219 0.16 8.91 -3.35
N THR A 220 1.43 8.56 -3.23
CA THR A 220 2.39 8.59 -4.34
C THR A 220 2.62 7.18 -4.84
N LEU A 221 2.57 7.00 -6.15
CA LEU A 221 2.73 5.70 -6.80
C LEU A 221 3.97 5.74 -7.69
N ALA A 222 4.80 4.71 -7.58
CA ALA A 222 6.03 4.57 -8.34
C ALA A 222 6.16 3.16 -8.93
N TYR A 223 6.87 3.05 -10.05
CA TYR A 223 7.30 1.79 -10.64
C TYR A 223 8.82 1.83 -10.78
N ASP A 224 9.50 0.80 -10.28
CA ASP A 224 10.97 0.70 -10.31
C ASP A 224 11.67 1.95 -9.73
N GLY A 225 11.07 2.54 -8.69
CA GLY A 225 11.54 3.77 -8.05
C GLY A 225 11.20 5.07 -8.78
N LEU A 226 10.62 5.03 -9.99
CA LEU A 226 10.19 6.20 -10.74
C LEU A 226 8.74 6.56 -10.40
N ILE A 227 8.51 7.80 -9.93
CA ILE A 227 7.17 8.29 -9.60
C ILE A 227 6.33 8.37 -10.88
N ALA A 228 5.21 7.65 -10.90
CA ALA A 228 4.24 7.68 -11.99
C ALA A 228 3.16 8.73 -11.73
N ASN A 229 2.62 8.79 -10.51
CA ASN A 229 1.62 9.77 -10.14
C ASN A 229 1.58 10.03 -8.63
N SER A 230 1.05 11.19 -8.26
CA SER A 230 0.77 11.57 -6.88
C SER A 230 -0.66 12.09 -6.77
N VAL A 231 -1.41 11.57 -5.80
CA VAL A 231 -2.79 11.92 -5.53
C VAL A 231 -2.88 12.58 -4.16
N PHE A 232 -3.69 13.64 -4.08
CA PHE A 232 -4.05 14.30 -2.84
C PHE A 232 -5.57 14.31 -2.66
N TRP A 233 -6.07 13.55 -1.70
CA TRP A 233 -7.48 13.45 -1.33
C TRP A 233 -7.84 14.59 -0.37
N ARG A 234 -8.87 15.36 -0.75
CA ARG A 234 -9.43 16.46 0.04
C ARG A 234 -10.65 16.00 0.83
N GLU A 235 -11.47 15.16 0.22
CA GLU A 235 -12.72 14.66 0.78
C GLU A 235 -12.70 13.14 0.90
N THR A 236 -13.35 12.63 1.94
CA THR A 236 -13.45 11.19 2.21
C THR A 236 -14.78 10.89 2.87
N ARG A 237 -15.51 9.92 2.31
CA ARG A 237 -16.72 9.36 2.93
C ARG A 237 -16.60 7.84 2.96
N VAL A 238 -16.94 7.27 4.11
CA VAL A 238 -16.80 5.83 4.39
C VAL A 238 -18.16 5.30 4.85
N GLY A 239 -18.60 4.18 4.26
CA GLY A 239 -19.87 3.53 4.61
C GLY A 239 -21.14 4.27 4.16
N ALA A 240 -21.01 5.38 3.42
CA ALA A 240 -22.14 6.07 2.84
C ALA A 240 -22.66 5.31 1.59
N PRO A 241 -23.98 5.26 1.35
CA PRO A 241 -24.52 4.60 0.16
C PRO A 241 -23.99 5.28 -1.10
N LEU A 242 -23.64 4.46 -2.09
CA LEU A 242 -23.24 4.91 -3.42
C LEU A 242 -24.35 4.60 -4.41
N ASP A 243 -24.62 5.52 -5.34
CA ASP A 243 -25.53 5.27 -6.45
C ASP A 243 -24.97 4.13 -7.32
N PRO A 244 -25.69 2.99 -7.49
CA PRO A 244 -25.23 1.89 -8.32
C PRO A 244 -24.94 2.29 -9.77
N SER A 245 -25.60 3.35 -10.27
CA SER A 245 -25.37 3.86 -11.63
C SER A 245 -23.94 4.35 -11.85
N LEU A 246 -23.23 4.70 -10.78
CA LEU A 246 -21.84 5.14 -10.84
C LEU A 246 -20.91 4.10 -11.48
N PHE A 247 -21.24 2.81 -11.36
CA PHE A 247 -20.37 1.73 -11.82
C PHE A 247 -20.73 1.20 -13.21
N LEU A 248 -21.83 1.68 -13.80
CA LEU A 248 -22.27 1.22 -15.12
C LEU A 248 -21.32 1.72 -16.22
N PRO A 249 -21.05 0.89 -17.24
CA PRO A 249 -20.27 1.33 -18.40
C PRO A 249 -20.97 2.49 -19.12
N PRO A 250 -20.21 3.34 -19.83
CA PRO A 250 -20.79 4.39 -20.66
C PRO A 250 -21.73 3.78 -21.71
N VAL A 251 -22.87 4.44 -21.93
CA VAL A 251 -23.82 4.05 -22.97
C VAL A 251 -23.15 4.29 -24.35
N PRO A 252 -23.25 3.33 -25.29
CA PRO A 252 -22.69 3.46 -26.64
C PRO A 252 -23.19 4.70 -27.40
#